data_AF-A0A0S7EQQ9-F1
#
_entry.id   AF-A0A0S7EQQ9-F1
#
_cell.length_a   1.000
_cell.length_b   1.000
_cell.length_c   1.000
_cell.angle_alpha   90.00
_cell.angle_beta   90.00
_cell.angle_gamma   90.00
#
_symmetry.space_group_name_H-M   'P 1'
#
loop_
_entity.id
_entity.type
_entity.pdbx_description
1 polymer ?
#
loop_
_entity_poly.entity_id
_entity_poly.type
_entity_poly.pdbx_seq_one_letter_code
_entity_poly.pdbx_strand_id
1 'polypeptide(L)'
;KGETQQTATPKERTCSCFPYRPAKRRKDPEDKEKAEEKCPLQNSDNPRGAQWLWSDQLVRAYLSLLDCSKNKITLTAAMGALQNLTLGKGEISEKVAKIIQEQNGLQKIKTLVENDNTLKKAALLLMRNLSRFPDLHDP
;
A
#
# COMPACT_ATOMS: atom_id res chain seq x y z
N LYS A 1 -47.06 3.35 47.32
CA LYS A 1 -46.79 4.50 46.43
C LYS A 1 -45.38 4.29 45.89
N GLY A 2 -45.28 3.80 44.66
CA GLY A 2 -44.00 3.48 44.01
C GLY A 2 -43.38 4.72 43.40
N GLU A 3 -42.05 4.75 43.39
CA GLU A 3 -41.27 5.73 42.64
C GLU A 3 -40.38 4.99 41.64
N THR A 4 -40.19 5.68 40.52
CA THR A 4 -40.07 5.15 39.16
C THR A 4 -38.61 4.85 38.79
N GLN A 5 -38.42 3.78 38.00
CA GLN A 5 -37.16 3.38 37.39
C GLN A 5 -36.65 4.41 36.37
N GLN A 6 -35.33 4.60 36.31
CA GLN A 6 -34.62 4.86 35.05
C GLN A 6 -33.41 3.95 34.95
N THR A 7 -33.57 2.90 34.16
CA THR A 7 -32.50 2.07 33.62
C THR A 7 -31.82 2.83 32.47
N ALA A 8 -30.55 3.18 32.64
CA ALA A 8 -29.70 3.62 31.54
C ALA A 8 -28.76 2.47 31.16
N THR A 9 -28.95 1.92 29.96
CA THR A 9 -28.11 0.87 29.40
C THR A 9 -26.70 1.38 29.10
N PRO A 10 -25.63 0.62 29.40
CA PRO A 10 -24.27 0.98 29.00
C PRO A 10 -24.14 0.91 27.47
N LYS A 11 -23.73 2.02 26.83
CA LYS A 11 -23.45 2.02 25.39
C LYS A 11 -22.23 1.14 25.11
N GLU A 12 -22.45 0.07 24.36
CA GLU A 12 -21.42 -0.85 23.89
C GLU A 12 -20.29 -0.08 23.19
N ARG A 13 -19.07 -0.20 23.71
CA ARG A 13 -17.86 0.27 23.02
C ARG A 13 -17.35 -0.87 22.15
N THR A 14 -17.53 -0.77 20.85
CA THR A 14 -16.86 -1.67 19.91
C THR A 14 -15.35 -1.43 20.01
N CYS A 15 -14.60 -2.50 20.27
CA CYS A 15 -13.14 -2.46 20.25
C CYS A 15 -12.69 -2.38 18.78
N SER A 16 -12.46 -1.17 18.28
CA SER A 16 -11.78 -0.96 17.01
C SER A 16 -10.28 -0.83 17.25
N CYS A 17 -9.45 -1.62 16.56
CA CYS A 17 -7.99 -1.54 16.59
C CYS A 17 -7.39 -0.25 15.98
N PHE A 18 -8.23 0.78 15.79
CA PHE A 18 -7.82 2.11 15.37
C PHE A 18 -8.13 3.10 16.50
N PRO A 19 -7.17 3.98 16.89
CA PRO A 19 -7.41 4.97 17.92
C PRO A 19 -8.51 5.95 17.46
N TYR A 20 -9.57 6.08 18.27
CA TYR A 20 -10.65 7.03 18.05
C TYR A 20 -10.09 8.46 18.03
N ARG A 21 -10.22 9.17 16.90
CA ARG A 21 -9.91 10.60 16.80
C ARG A 21 -11.21 11.40 16.83
N PRO A 22 -11.45 12.24 17.87
CA PRO A 22 -12.60 13.13 17.88
C PRO A 22 -12.46 14.22 16.80
N ALA A 23 -13.57 14.54 16.12
CA ALA A 23 -13.63 15.42 14.94
C ALA A 23 -13.45 16.93 15.22
N LYS A 24 -12.80 17.31 16.33
CA LYS A 24 -12.41 18.70 16.60
C LYS A 24 -11.05 18.73 17.31
N ARG A 25 -9.97 18.71 16.51
CA ARG A 25 -8.75 19.43 16.91
C ARG A 25 -8.68 20.68 16.04
N ARG A 26 -8.72 21.85 16.69
CA ARG A 26 -8.17 23.06 16.08
C ARG A 26 -6.70 22.73 15.81
N LYS A 27 -6.31 22.75 14.54
CA LYS A 27 -4.91 22.56 14.14
C LYS A 27 -4.25 23.92 14.30
N ASP A 28 -3.37 24.04 15.28
CA ASP A 28 -2.44 25.16 15.30
C ASP A 28 -1.53 25.04 14.06
N PRO A 29 -1.28 26.15 13.33
CA PRO A 29 -0.62 26.11 12.03
C PRO A 29 0.85 25.66 12.08
N GLU A 30 1.49 25.64 13.26
CA GLU A 30 2.92 25.34 13.42
C GLU A 30 3.25 23.82 13.37
N ASP A 31 2.29 22.93 13.61
CA ASP A 31 2.54 21.47 13.60
C ASP A 31 2.49 20.84 12.19
N LYS A 32 2.06 21.60 11.18
CA LYS A 32 2.07 21.13 9.78
C LYS A 32 3.42 21.34 9.12
N GLU A 33 4.11 22.42 9.45
CA GLU A 33 5.31 22.84 8.74
C GLU A 33 6.50 21.91 9.03
N LYS A 34 6.59 21.37 10.25
CA LYS A 34 7.71 20.50 10.63
C LYS A 34 7.61 19.04 10.18
N ALA A 35 6.41 18.57 9.80
CA ALA A 35 6.20 17.20 9.34
C ALA A 35 6.28 17.07 7.80
N GLU A 36 6.06 18.16 7.07
CA GLU A 36 5.93 18.16 5.61
C GLU A 36 7.18 18.71 4.89
N GLU A 37 8.09 19.41 5.58
CA GLU A 37 9.24 20.09 4.94
C GLU A 37 10.51 19.24 4.74
N LYS A 38 10.51 17.95 5.12
CA LYS A 38 11.58 17.01 4.75
C LYS A 38 11.05 15.67 4.28
N CYS A 39 10.42 15.65 3.12
CA CYS A 39 10.43 14.46 2.27
C CYS A 39 10.72 14.81 0.81
N PRO A 40 11.90 15.36 0.46
CA PRO A 40 12.47 15.05 -0.83
C PRO A 40 12.74 13.55 -0.79
N LEU A 41 12.00 12.78 -1.59
CA LEU A 41 12.23 11.36 -1.81
C LEU A 41 13.62 11.16 -2.44
N GLN A 42 14.69 11.35 -1.68
CA GLN A 42 15.99 10.77 -1.97
C GLN A 42 15.83 9.26 -1.87
N ASN A 43 16.53 8.54 -2.73
CA ASN A 43 16.70 7.10 -2.58
C ASN A 43 17.13 6.87 -1.13
N SER A 44 16.22 6.40 -0.29
CA SER A 44 16.48 6.34 1.14
C SER A 44 17.34 5.11 1.33
N ASP A 45 18.66 5.27 1.21
CA ASP A 45 19.63 4.23 1.56
C ASP A 45 19.46 3.77 3.01
N ASN A 46 18.76 4.57 3.82
CA ASN A 46 18.40 4.28 5.21
C ASN A 46 16.95 4.71 5.53
N PRO A 47 15.92 3.93 5.12
CA PRO A 47 14.51 4.26 5.38
C PRO A 47 14.21 4.18 6.89
N ARG A 48 13.36 5.08 7.39
CA ARG A 48 12.98 5.11 8.81
C ARG A 48 11.46 5.02 9.00
N GLY A 49 11.03 4.24 9.99
CA GLY A 49 9.62 4.10 10.34
C GLY A 49 8.75 3.68 9.15
N ALA A 50 7.72 4.46 8.84
CA ALA A 50 6.78 4.15 7.75
C ALA A 50 7.42 4.19 6.34
N GLN A 51 8.57 4.83 6.16
CA GLN A 51 9.25 4.89 4.85
C GLN A 51 9.65 3.51 4.33
N TRP A 52 9.77 2.51 5.21
CA TRP A 52 9.99 1.12 4.82
C TRP A 52 8.88 0.58 3.91
N LEU A 53 7.64 1.08 4.03
CA LEU A 53 6.48 0.59 3.28
C LEU A 53 6.60 0.85 1.78
N TRP A 54 7.42 1.81 1.35
CA TRP A 54 7.64 2.14 -0.06
C TRP A 54 9.14 2.25 -0.41
N SER A 55 10.00 1.61 0.38
CA SER A 55 11.43 1.56 0.08
C SER A 55 11.72 0.65 -1.11
N ASP A 56 12.78 0.95 -1.85
CA ASP A 56 13.22 0.14 -3.00
C ASP A 56 13.45 -1.32 -2.61
N GLN A 57 14.10 -1.54 -1.46
CA GLN A 57 14.35 -2.87 -0.90
C GLN A 57 13.05 -3.66 -0.71
N LEU A 58 11.98 -3.03 -0.22
CA LEU A 58 10.71 -3.73 -0.01
C LEU A 58 10.02 -4.07 -1.34
N VAL A 59 10.05 -3.15 -2.31
CA VAL A 59 9.50 -3.39 -3.65
C VAL A 59 10.22 -4.56 -4.32
N ARG A 60 11.57 -4.57 -4.27
CA ARG A 60 12.38 -5.69 -4.76
C ARG A 60 12.06 -7.00 -4.04
N ALA A 61 11.86 -6.98 -2.73
CA ALA A 61 11.48 -8.17 -1.98
C ALA A 61 10.13 -8.75 -2.45
N TYR A 62 9.13 -7.90 -2.72
CA TYR A 62 7.86 -8.37 -3.31
C TYR A 62 8.05 -8.96 -4.70
N LEU A 63 8.88 -8.36 -5.55
CA LEU A 63 9.17 -8.88 -6.89
C LEU A 63 9.96 -10.20 -6.84
N SER A 64 10.88 -10.36 -5.88
CA SER A 64 11.57 -11.63 -5.65
C SER A 64 10.61 -12.73 -5.22
N LEU A 65 9.61 -12.41 -4.38
CA LEU A 65 8.56 -13.37 -4.02
C LEU A 65 7.76 -13.84 -5.25
N LEU A 66 7.57 -13.00 -6.26
CA LEU A 66 6.92 -13.39 -7.52
C LEU A 66 7.72 -14.44 -8.30
N ASP A 67 9.05 -14.43 -8.19
CA ASP A 67 9.91 -15.42 -8.86
C ASP A 67 10.07 -16.72 -8.07
N CYS A 68 10.22 -16.63 -6.75
CA CYS A 68 10.67 -17.77 -5.94
C CYS A 68 9.55 -18.49 -5.19
N SER A 69 8.40 -17.85 -4.97
CA SER A 69 7.32 -18.45 -4.18
C SER A 69 6.46 -19.39 -5.01
N LYS A 70 6.13 -20.56 -4.45
CA LYS A 70 5.13 -21.50 -4.98
C LYS A 70 3.77 -21.35 -4.30
N ASN A 71 3.67 -20.54 -3.24
CA ASN A 71 2.44 -20.36 -2.49
C ASN A 71 1.56 -19.28 -3.14
N LYS A 72 0.42 -19.69 -3.68
CA LYS A 72 -0.54 -18.80 -4.37
C LYS A 72 -1.03 -17.65 -3.49
N ILE A 73 -1.20 -17.88 -2.18
CA ILE A 73 -1.62 -16.86 -1.23
C ILE A 73 -0.53 -15.79 -1.11
N THR A 74 0.74 -16.21 -1.00
CA THR A 74 1.89 -15.30 -0.94
C THR A 74 2.03 -14.51 -2.23
N LEU A 75 1.91 -15.15 -3.39
CA LEU A 75 1.96 -14.49 -4.70
C LEU A 75 0.84 -13.45 -4.84
N THR A 76 -0.38 -13.82 -4.45
CA THR A 76 -1.54 -12.91 -4.45
C THR A 76 -1.34 -11.73 -3.50
N ALA A 77 -0.82 -11.99 -2.30
CA ALA A 77 -0.53 -10.94 -1.32
C ALA A 77 0.58 -9.99 -1.81
N ALA A 78 1.65 -10.52 -2.43
CA ALA A 78 2.71 -9.71 -3.00
C ALA A 78 2.20 -8.82 -4.14
N MET A 79 1.43 -9.37 -5.09
CA MET A 79 0.79 -8.56 -6.14
C MET A 79 -0.20 -7.54 -5.56
N GLY A 80 -0.93 -7.88 -4.51
CA GLY A 80 -1.82 -6.95 -3.80
C GLY A 80 -1.07 -5.81 -3.11
N ALA A 81 0.08 -6.10 -2.49
CA ALA A 81 0.94 -5.07 -1.91
C ALA A 81 1.48 -4.11 -2.97
N LEU A 82 2.01 -4.64 -4.08
CA LEU A 82 2.46 -3.84 -5.22
C LEU A 82 1.32 -3.02 -5.83
N GLN A 83 0.10 -3.56 -5.88
CA GLN A 83 -1.08 -2.83 -6.35
C GLN A 83 -1.38 -1.61 -5.47
N ASN A 84 -1.28 -1.76 -4.15
CA ASN A 84 -1.48 -0.65 -3.22
C ASN A 84 -0.41 0.43 -3.40
N LEU A 85 0.85 0.03 -3.59
CA LEU A 85 1.98 0.96 -3.77
C LEU A 85 1.94 1.71 -5.11
N THR A 86 1.32 1.12 -6.12
CA THR A 86 1.13 1.71 -7.46
C THR A 86 -0.19 2.48 -7.60
N LEU A 87 -0.90 2.72 -6.49
CA LEU A 87 -2.15 3.46 -6.49
C LEU A 87 -1.89 4.98 -6.58
N GLY A 88 -2.54 5.64 -7.53
CA GLY A 88 -2.49 7.09 -7.69
C GLY A 88 -1.51 7.56 -8.77
N LYS A 89 -1.21 8.86 -8.77
CA LYS A 89 -0.23 9.53 -9.65
C LYS A 89 0.63 10.48 -8.82
N GLY A 90 1.34 9.91 -7.86
CA GLY A 90 2.28 10.63 -7.00
C GLY A 90 3.69 10.09 -7.11
N GLU A 91 4.66 10.84 -6.61
CA GLU A 91 6.09 10.52 -6.73
C GLU A 91 6.43 9.11 -6.21
N ILE A 92 5.79 8.65 -5.13
CA ILE A 92 5.98 7.29 -4.60
C ILE A 92 5.52 6.24 -5.62
N SER A 93 4.31 6.39 -6.16
CA SER A 93 3.76 5.43 -7.11
C SER A 93 4.55 5.38 -8.42
N GLU A 94 5.07 6.52 -8.88
CA GLU A 94 5.94 6.61 -10.06
C GLU A 94 7.29 5.92 -9.82
N LYS A 95 7.92 6.15 -8.67
CA LYS A 95 9.16 5.46 -8.28
C LYS A 95 8.97 3.95 -8.20
N VAL A 96 7.88 3.50 -7.57
CA VAL A 96 7.56 2.07 -7.48
C VAL A 96 7.35 1.47 -8.86
N ALA A 97 6.61 2.15 -9.75
CA ALA A 97 6.40 1.70 -11.12
C ALA A 97 7.72 1.57 -11.89
N LYS A 98 8.63 2.53 -11.74
CA LYS A 98 9.97 2.48 -12.33
C LYS A 98 10.80 1.29 -11.82
N ILE A 99 10.80 1.04 -10.50
CA ILE A 99 11.48 -0.13 -9.93
C ILE A 99 10.90 -1.44 -10.51
N ILE A 100 9.58 -1.52 -10.62
CA ILE A 100 8.90 -2.68 -11.22
C ILE A 100 9.36 -2.87 -12.68
N GLN A 101 9.55 -1.79 -13.44
CA GLN A 101 10.11 -1.85 -14.80
C GLN A 101 11.53 -2.41 -14.81
N GLU A 102 12.43 -1.78 -14.04
CA GLU A 102 13.86 -2.09 -13.97
C GLU A 102 14.12 -3.52 -13.50
N GLN A 103 13.18 -4.10 -12.76
CA GLN A 103 13.26 -5.47 -12.24
C GLN A 103 12.49 -6.49 -13.09
N ASN A 104 12.14 -6.15 -14.33
CA ASN A 104 11.38 -7.00 -15.25
C ASN A 104 10.04 -7.49 -14.65
N GLY A 105 9.46 -6.72 -13.73
CA GLY A 105 8.29 -7.12 -12.95
C GLY A 105 7.07 -7.43 -13.81
N LEU A 106 6.89 -6.73 -14.94
CA LEU A 106 5.85 -7.03 -15.93
C LEU A 106 5.99 -8.44 -16.51
N GLN A 107 7.22 -8.87 -16.85
CA GLN A 107 7.46 -10.22 -17.37
C GLN A 107 7.24 -11.29 -16.30
N LYS A 108 7.59 -11.00 -15.04
CA LYS A 108 7.31 -11.89 -13.89
C LYS A 108 5.81 -12.09 -13.70
N ILE A 109 5.05 -10.99 -13.68
CA ILE A 109 3.58 -11.01 -13.54
C ILE A 109 2.95 -11.76 -14.72
N LYS A 110 3.40 -11.51 -15.96
CA LYS A 110 2.92 -12.19 -17.16
C LYS A 110 3.15 -13.71 -17.07
N THR A 111 4.38 -14.12 -16.78
CA THR A 111 4.74 -15.53 -16.62
C THR A 111 3.89 -16.22 -15.55
N LEU A 112 3.67 -15.58 -14.40
CA LEU A 112 2.80 -16.12 -13.35
C LEU A 112 1.36 -16.34 -13.82
N VAL A 113 0.81 -15.40 -14.59
CA VAL A 113 -0.57 -15.48 -15.12
C VAL A 113 -0.72 -16.57 -16.18
N GLU A 114 0.30 -16.77 -17.00
CA GLU A 114 0.33 -17.84 -18.01
C GLU A 114 0.38 -19.23 -17.36
N ASN A 115 1.08 -19.35 -16.22
CA ASN A 115 1.20 -20.61 -15.49
C ASN A 115 0.00 -20.91 -14.57
N ASP A 116 -0.65 -19.89 -13.98
CA ASP A 116 -1.75 -20.09 -13.03
C ASP A 116 -2.90 -19.09 -13.20
N ASN A 117 -4.03 -19.61 -13.70
CA ASN A 117 -5.25 -18.84 -13.91
C ASN A 117 -5.85 -18.23 -12.63
N THR A 118 -5.57 -18.80 -11.45
CA THR A 118 -6.11 -18.28 -10.17
C THR A 118 -5.48 -16.94 -9.79
N LEU A 119 -4.30 -16.63 -10.33
CA LEU A 119 -3.56 -15.38 -10.08
C LEU A 119 -4.02 -14.23 -10.98
N LYS A 120 -4.77 -14.51 -12.06
CA LYS A 120 -5.21 -13.55 -13.08
C LYS A 120 -5.86 -12.30 -12.49
N LYS A 121 -6.75 -12.46 -11.52
CA LYS A 121 -7.48 -11.33 -10.92
C LYS A 121 -6.52 -10.35 -10.24
N ALA A 122 -5.61 -10.85 -9.41
CA ALA A 122 -4.65 -10.02 -8.71
C ALA A 122 -3.67 -9.33 -9.67
N ALA A 123 -3.17 -10.09 -10.66
CA ALA A 123 -2.30 -9.58 -11.69
C ALA A 123 -2.96 -8.48 -12.53
N LEU A 124 -4.21 -8.67 -12.99
CA LEU A 124 -4.94 -7.68 -13.77
C LEU A 124 -5.14 -6.36 -13.02
N LEU A 125 -5.44 -6.43 -11.72
CA LEU A 125 -5.61 -5.22 -10.91
C LEU A 125 -4.29 -4.45 -10.75
N LEU A 126 -3.16 -5.15 -10.59
CA LEU A 126 -1.83 -4.55 -10.58
C LEU A 126 -1.48 -3.97 -11.96
N MET A 127 -1.63 -4.74 -13.03
CA MET A 127 -1.37 -4.30 -14.41
C MET A 127 -2.21 -3.09 -14.81
N ARG A 128 -3.46 -2.99 -14.34
CA ARG A 128 -4.32 -1.81 -14.54
C ARG A 128 -3.76 -0.54 -13.89
N ASN A 129 -3.08 -0.68 -12.75
CA ASN A 129 -2.41 0.46 -12.11
C ASN A 129 -1.14 0.80 -12.89
N LEU A 130 -0.34 -0.21 -13.25
CA LEU A 130 0.91 -0.05 -14.00
C LEU A 130 0.68 0.58 -15.39
N SER A 131 -0.40 0.25 -16.08
CA SER A 131 -0.70 0.79 -17.41
C SER A 131 -0.87 2.31 -17.46
N ARG A 132 -0.94 2.98 -16.31
CA ARG A 132 -1.06 4.45 -16.21
C ARG A 132 0.27 5.18 -16.25
N PHE A 133 1.39 4.46 -16.11
CA PHE A 133 2.73 5.06 -16.14
C PHE A 133 3.29 4.96 -17.57
N PRO A 134 3.45 6.08 -18.29
CA PRO A 134 3.85 6.09 -19.70
C PRO A 134 5.23 5.45 -19.93
N ASP A 135 6.14 5.59 -18.98
CA ASP A 135 7.51 5.04 -19.03
C ASP A 135 7.52 3.50 -19.17
N LEU A 136 6.45 2.82 -18.76
CA LEU A 136 6.29 1.37 -18.90
C LEU A 136 5.86 0.92 -20.31
N HIS A 137 5.55 1.85 -21.20
CA HIS A 137 5.00 1.58 -22.55
C HIS A 137 6.00 1.80 -23.69
N ASP A 138 7.29 2.00 -23.39
CA ASP A 138 8.29 2.11 -24.45
C ASP A 138 8.35 0.82 -25.29
N PRO A 139 8.34 0.93 -26.64
CA PRO A 139 8.20 -0.19 -27.59
C PRO A 139 9.43 -1.11 -27.70
#